data_AF-R9A5S3-F1
#
_entry.id   AF-R9A5S3-F1
#
_cell.length_a   1.000
_cell.length_b   1.000
_cell.length_c   1.000
_cell.angle_alpha   90.00
_cell.angle_beta   90.00
_cell.angle_gamma   90.00
#
_symmetry.space_group_name_H-M   'P 1'
#
loop_
_entity.id
_entity.type
_entity.pdbx_description
1 polymer ?
#
loop_
_entity_poly.entity_id
_entity_poly.type
_entity_poly.pdbx_seq_one_letter_code
_entity_poly.pdbx_strand_id
1 'polypeptide(L)'
;MTTGYSGKPLVEKLGIKENMILHLINLPSKDFIKDWGTFPKQVQILDKPKSGLDMIHFFTVSSKEYRQKLPKLMSWIKPAGMIWISWPKKTSKIPSDMNENLIRDFALELGLVDIKVCAVDEVWSGLKLVIRKENR
;
A
#
# COMPACT_ATOMS: atom_id res chain seq x y z
N MET A 1 20.18 10.73 -12.27
CA MET A 1 20.87 10.53 -10.98
C MET A 1 20.08 9.48 -10.22
N THR A 2 20.53 8.24 -10.26
CA THR A 2 19.83 7.05 -9.74
C THR A 2 20.33 6.76 -8.32
N THR A 3 19.56 7.18 -7.33
CA THR A 3 19.87 6.98 -5.91
C THR A 3 19.11 5.76 -5.36
N GLY A 4 19.85 4.65 -5.18
CA GLY A 4 19.72 3.82 -3.97
C GLY A 4 18.70 2.67 -3.91
N TYR A 5 19.24 1.46 -3.86
CA TYR A 5 18.77 0.27 -3.14
C TYR A 5 17.71 -0.65 -3.78
N SER A 6 18.18 -1.89 -4.06
CA SER A 6 17.52 -3.00 -4.76
C SER A 6 17.19 -2.68 -6.21
N GLY A 7 17.99 -3.20 -7.16
CA GLY A 7 17.82 -3.08 -8.62
C GLY A 7 16.54 -3.69 -9.21
N LYS A 8 15.53 -3.95 -8.38
CA LYS A 8 14.19 -4.33 -8.79
C LYS A 8 13.27 -3.10 -8.85
N PRO A 9 12.51 -2.92 -9.94
CA PRO A 9 11.45 -1.92 -10.03
C PRO A 9 10.51 -1.96 -8.83
N LEU A 10 9.94 -0.80 -8.46
CA LEU A 10 9.03 -0.70 -7.33
C LEU A 10 7.77 -1.57 -7.53
N VAL A 11 7.29 -1.71 -8.76
CA VAL A 11 6.22 -2.66 -9.14
C VAL A 11 6.49 -4.06 -8.58
N GLU A 12 7.71 -4.59 -8.72
CA GLU A 12 8.07 -5.90 -8.17
C GLU A 12 8.15 -5.87 -6.64
N LYS A 13 8.67 -4.78 -6.06
CA LYS A 13 8.77 -4.62 -4.60
C LYS A 13 7.39 -4.61 -3.94
N LEU A 14 6.40 -3.97 -4.58
CA LEU A 14 5.00 -3.93 -4.17
C LEU A 14 4.29 -5.28 -4.40
N GLY A 15 4.90 -6.20 -5.15
CA GLY A 15 4.34 -7.52 -5.45
C GLY A 15 3.20 -7.47 -6.46
N ILE A 16 3.21 -6.46 -7.35
CA ILE A 16 2.26 -6.35 -8.46
C ILE A 16 2.62 -7.40 -9.50
N LYS A 17 1.62 -8.17 -9.93
CA LYS A 17 1.73 -9.29 -10.87
C LYS A 17 0.72 -9.12 -12.00
N GLU A 18 0.88 -9.93 -13.04
CA GLU A 18 -0.07 -9.97 -14.15
C GLU A 18 -1.50 -10.25 -13.67
N ASN A 19 -2.48 -9.72 -14.40
CA ASN A 19 -3.93 -9.91 -14.14
C ASN A 19 -4.45 -9.39 -12.80
N MET A 20 -3.65 -8.63 -12.04
CA MET A 20 -4.11 -8.05 -10.78
C MET A 20 -5.03 -6.85 -10.99
N ILE A 21 -6.03 -6.74 -10.13
CA ILE A 21 -6.91 -5.58 -10.01
C ILE A 21 -6.49 -4.75 -8.81
N LEU A 22 -6.08 -3.51 -9.06
CA LEU A 22 -5.55 -2.58 -8.07
C LEU A 22 -6.52 -1.41 -7.85
N HIS A 23 -6.46 -0.82 -6.66
CA HIS A 23 -7.05 0.49 -6.40
C HIS A 23 -6.08 1.36 -5.60
N LEU A 24 -5.94 2.62 -5.99
CA LEU A 24 -5.02 3.57 -5.37
C LEU A 24 -5.82 4.66 -4.66
N ILE A 25 -5.48 4.94 -3.41
CA ILE A 25 -6.19 5.90 -2.56
C ILE A 25 -5.21 6.98 -2.12
N ASN A 26 -5.60 8.24 -2.33
CA ASN A 26 -4.85 9.44 -1.98
C ASN A 26 -3.43 9.47 -2.59
N LEU A 27 -3.29 8.99 -3.82
CA LEU A 27 -2.02 9.00 -4.54
C LEU A 27 -1.40 10.42 -4.53
N PRO A 28 -0.11 10.60 -4.21
CA PRO A 28 0.50 11.93 -4.04
C PRO A 28 0.39 12.83 -5.28
N SER A 29 0.43 12.25 -6.47
CA SER A 29 0.17 12.93 -7.74
C SER A 29 -0.37 11.95 -8.79
N LYS A 30 -1.01 12.44 -9.85
CA LYS A 30 -1.52 11.58 -10.94
C LYS A 30 -0.41 10.79 -11.63
N ASP A 31 0.79 11.35 -11.66
CA ASP A 31 1.95 10.80 -12.36
C ASP A 31 2.84 9.94 -11.46
N PHE A 32 2.52 9.82 -10.17
CA PHE A 32 3.35 9.14 -9.18
C PHE A 32 3.69 7.69 -9.54
N ILE A 33 2.81 7.00 -10.27
CA ILE A 33 3.01 5.60 -10.68
C ILE A 33 4.00 5.44 -11.84
N LYS A 34 4.34 6.52 -12.57
CA LYS A 34 5.27 6.45 -13.72
C LYS A 34 6.66 5.98 -13.30
N ASP A 35 7.07 6.37 -12.09
CA ASP A 35 8.38 6.03 -11.52
C ASP A 35 8.41 4.63 -10.87
N TRP A 36 7.29 3.92 -10.86
CA TRP A 36 7.23 2.59 -10.23
C TRP A 36 7.88 1.50 -11.09
N GLY A 37 8.10 1.81 -12.38
CA GLY A 37 8.60 0.89 -13.41
C GLY A 37 7.47 0.34 -14.28
N THR A 38 7.83 -0.61 -15.15
CA THR A 38 6.88 -1.22 -16.09
C THR A 38 5.92 -2.14 -15.37
N PHE A 39 4.62 -1.85 -15.49
CA PHE A 39 3.57 -2.74 -14.97
C PHE A 39 3.50 -4.03 -15.78
N PRO A 40 3.24 -5.19 -15.14
CA PRO A 40 2.99 -6.44 -15.84
C PRO A 40 1.75 -6.35 -16.73
N LYS A 41 1.62 -7.31 -17.65
CA LYS A 41 0.47 -7.37 -18.56
C LYS A 41 -0.84 -7.48 -17.78
N GLN A 42 -1.87 -6.85 -18.33
CA GLN A 42 -3.26 -7.00 -17.86
C GLN A 42 -3.52 -6.57 -16.41
N VAL A 43 -2.66 -5.71 -15.85
CA VAL A 43 -2.97 -5.02 -14.59
C VAL A 43 -4.06 -3.98 -14.83
N GLN A 44 -5.08 -3.98 -13.97
CA GLN A 44 -6.17 -3.01 -14.01
C GLN A 44 -6.12 -2.13 -12.78
N ILE A 45 -6.03 -0.81 -12.96
CA ILE A 45 -6.16 0.16 -11.86
C ILE A 45 -7.57 0.75 -11.96
N LEU A 46 -8.38 0.53 -10.94
CA LEU A 46 -9.76 1.02 -10.92
C LEU A 46 -9.84 2.41 -10.29
N ASP A 47 -10.59 3.31 -10.91
CA ASP A 47 -10.86 4.66 -10.35
C ASP A 47 -11.79 4.61 -9.14
N LYS A 48 -12.68 3.60 -9.07
CA LYS A 48 -13.62 3.39 -7.96
C LYS A 48 -13.37 2.04 -7.31
N PRO A 49 -13.38 1.94 -5.97
CA PRO A 49 -13.23 0.67 -5.30
C PRO A 49 -14.46 -0.21 -5.53
N LYS A 50 -14.22 -1.50 -5.74
CA LYS A 50 -15.23 -2.57 -5.74
C LYS A 50 -14.65 -3.77 -4.99
N SER A 51 -15.49 -4.68 -4.50
CA SER A 51 -14.98 -5.91 -3.88
C SER A 51 -14.25 -6.81 -4.88
N GLY A 52 -13.26 -7.56 -4.39
CA GLY A 52 -12.45 -8.47 -5.21
C GLY A 52 -11.17 -7.84 -5.76
N LEU A 53 -10.58 -6.85 -5.08
CA LEU A 53 -9.28 -6.28 -5.43
C LEU A 53 -8.14 -7.21 -5.00
N ASP A 54 -7.11 -7.32 -5.84
CA ASP A 54 -5.88 -8.05 -5.50
C ASP A 54 -4.95 -7.18 -4.64
N MET A 55 -5.00 -5.86 -4.82
CA MET A 55 -4.22 -4.90 -4.05
C MET A 55 -4.93 -3.57 -3.88
N ILE A 56 -4.82 -2.99 -2.69
CA ILE A 56 -5.09 -1.57 -2.46
C ILE A 56 -3.77 -0.91 -2.04
N HIS A 57 -3.44 0.26 -2.60
CA HIS A 57 -2.37 1.11 -2.08
C HIS A 57 -2.96 2.40 -1.55
N PHE A 58 -2.87 2.59 -0.25
CA PHE A 58 -3.43 3.73 0.44
C PHE A 58 -2.33 4.59 1.06
N PHE A 59 -2.27 5.85 0.62
CA PHE A 59 -1.36 6.85 1.13
C PHE A 59 -2.08 7.73 2.15
N THR A 60 -1.49 7.95 3.31
CA THR A 60 -2.08 8.86 4.30
C THR A 60 -1.04 9.44 5.24
N VAL A 61 -1.34 10.65 5.71
CA VAL A 61 -0.59 11.37 6.75
C VAL A 61 -1.36 11.42 8.07
N SER A 62 -2.55 10.79 8.12
CA SER A 62 -3.49 10.90 9.25
C SER A 62 -3.86 9.52 9.82
N SER A 63 -3.55 9.33 11.10
CA SER A 63 -3.95 8.16 11.88
C SER A 63 -5.46 8.03 11.99
N LYS A 64 -6.17 9.16 12.05
CA LYS A 64 -7.63 9.19 12.05
C LYS A 64 -8.21 8.65 10.75
N GLU A 65 -7.72 9.12 9.61
CA GLU A 65 -8.17 8.60 8.30
C GLU A 65 -7.83 7.13 8.15
N TYR A 66 -6.61 6.74 8.56
CA TYR A 66 -6.17 5.36 8.54
C TYR A 66 -7.11 4.44 9.32
N ARG A 67 -7.43 4.80 10.57
CA ARG A 67 -8.33 4.02 11.43
C ARG A 67 -9.75 3.91 10.85
N GLN A 68 -10.24 4.97 10.21
CA GLN A 68 -11.55 4.98 9.58
C GLN A 68 -11.62 4.16 8.29
N LYS A 69 -10.55 4.16 7.49
CA LYS A 69 -10.55 3.53 6.17
C LYS A 69 -10.18 2.06 6.22
N LEU A 70 -9.22 1.65 7.05
CA LEU A 70 -8.67 0.29 6.98
C LEU A 70 -9.74 -0.83 7.03
N PRO A 71 -10.75 -0.80 7.92
CA PRO A 71 -11.81 -1.81 7.91
C PRO A 71 -12.57 -1.89 6.58
N LYS A 72 -12.80 -0.75 5.93
CA LYS A 72 -13.45 -0.70 4.60
C LYS A 72 -12.54 -1.27 3.51
N LEU A 73 -11.25 -0.96 3.56
CA LEU A 73 -10.27 -1.49 2.61
C LEU A 73 -10.21 -3.02 2.68
N MET A 74 -10.27 -3.58 3.89
CA MET A 74 -10.32 -5.03 4.09
C MET A 74 -11.53 -5.68 3.40
N SER A 75 -12.70 -5.04 3.44
CA SER A 75 -13.91 -5.57 2.79
C SER A 75 -13.85 -5.56 1.25
N TRP A 76 -12.88 -4.84 0.66
CA TRP A 76 -12.74 -4.74 -0.79
C TRP A 76 -11.67 -5.66 -1.37
N ILE A 77 -10.71 -6.11 -0.58
CA ILE A 77 -9.67 -7.04 -1.06
C ILE A 77 -10.20 -8.49 -1.11
N LYS A 78 -9.62 -9.29 -2.00
CA LYS A 78 -9.79 -10.75 -1.98
C LYS A 78 -9.21 -11.33 -0.67
N PRO A 79 -9.61 -12.55 -0.26
CA PRO A 79 -9.02 -13.22 0.90
C PRO A 79 -7.48 -13.40 0.79
N ALA A 80 -6.96 -13.54 -0.43
CA ALA A 80 -5.53 -13.59 -0.72
C ALA A 80 -4.93 -12.25 -1.20
N GLY A 81 -5.70 -11.17 -1.15
CA GLY A 81 -5.28 -9.82 -1.53
C GLY A 81 -4.38 -9.16 -0.50
N MET A 82 -3.95 -7.94 -0.80
CA MET A 82 -3.05 -7.18 0.07
C MET A 82 -3.42 -5.71 0.14
N ILE A 83 -3.09 -5.07 1.25
CA ILE A 83 -3.21 -3.62 1.44
C ILE A 83 -1.83 -3.08 1.73
N TRP A 84 -1.36 -2.17 0.89
CA TRP A 84 -0.19 -1.35 1.16
C TRP A 84 -0.62 -0.05 1.83
N ILE A 85 -0.08 0.21 3.02
CA ILE A 85 -0.26 1.49 3.72
C ILE A 85 1.02 2.28 3.57
N SER A 86 0.93 3.47 3.00
CA SER A 86 2.06 4.37 2.81
C SER A 86 1.92 5.63 3.64
N TRP A 87 3.00 5.97 4.35
CA TRP A 87 3.10 7.17 5.19
C TRP A 87 4.42 7.89 4.92
N PRO A 88 4.51 9.21 5.14
CA PRO A 88 5.75 9.95 4.95
C PRO A 88 6.81 9.50 5.95
N LYS A 89 8.04 9.35 5.48
CA LYS A 89 9.22 9.14 6.34
C LYS A 89 9.42 10.36 7.22
N LYS A 90 9.98 10.15 8.42
CA LYS A 90 10.33 11.24 9.35
C LYS A 90 11.23 12.30 8.71
N THR A 91 12.08 11.91 7.75
CA THR A 91 13.01 12.81 7.04
C THR A 91 12.34 13.65 5.94
N SER A 92 11.12 13.34 5.52
CA SER A 92 10.43 14.04 4.42
C SER A 92 9.96 15.46 4.78
N LYS A 93 9.98 15.81 6.07
CA LYS A 93 9.44 17.08 6.62
C LYS A 93 7.94 17.30 6.36
N ILE A 94 7.21 16.30 5.86
CA ILE A 94 5.76 16.34 5.75
C ILE A 94 5.17 16.05 7.14
N PRO A 95 4.35 16.96 7.72
CA PRO A 95 3.66 16.70 8.98
C PRO A 95 2.75 15.48 8.87
N SER A 96 2.92 14.53 9.78
CA SER A 96 2.16 13.27 9.80
C SER A 96 2.20 12.70 11.21
N ASP A 97 1.07 12.18 11.68
CA ASP A 97 0.96 11.41 12.93
C ASP A 97 1.08 9.89 12.70
N MET A 98 1.23 9.48 11.43
CA MET A 98 1.44 8.08 11.03
C MET A 98 2.87 7.60 11.31
N ASN A 99 2.99 6.35 11.77
CA ASN A 99 4.25 5.63 11.87
C ASN A 99 4.01 4.11 11.77
N GLU A 100 5.08 3.35 11.63
CA GLU A 100 5.04 1.90 11.40
C GLU A 100 4.33 1.13 12.53
N ASN A 101 4.61 1.47 13.79
CA ASN A 101 4.02 0.79 14.95
C ASN A 101 2.52 1.03 15.01
N LEU A 102 2.08 2.29 14.82
CA LEU A 102 0.66 2.63 14.79
C LEU A 102 -0.10 1.83 13.71
N ILE A 103 0.53 1.62 12.55
CA ILE A 103 -0.06 0.83 11.47
C ILE A 103 -0.12 -0.65 11.87
N ARG A 104 0.97 -1.22 12.41
CA ARG A 104 0.99 -2.63 12.82
C ARG A 104 -0.04 -2.93 13.91
N ASP A 105 -0.07 -2.11 14.96
CA ASP A 105 -0.90 -2.34 16.13
C ASP A 105 -2.39 -2.37 15.75
N PHE A 106 -2.84 -1.37 15.00
CA PHE A 106 -4.24 -1.31 14.57
C PHE A 106 -4.58 -2.36 13.50
N ALA A 107 -3.67 -2.66 12.57
CA ALA A 107 -3.89 -3.71 11.59
C ALA A 107 -4.07 -5.07 12.27
N LEU A 108 -3.27 -5.35 13.31
CA LEU A 108 -3.33 -6.57 14.09
C LEU A 108 -4.66 -6.73 14.83
N GLU A 109 -5.19 -5.65 15.43
CA GLU A 109 -6.53 -5.65 16.06
C GLU A 109 -7.64 -6.06 15.08
N LEU A 110 -7.49 -5.74 13.80
CA LEU A 110 -8.44 -6.12 12.76
C LEU A 110 -8.17 -7.50 12.14
N GLY A 111 -7.15 -8.24 12.62
CA GLY A 111 -6.81 -9.56 12.10
C GLY A 111 -5.99 -9.54 10.80
N LEU A 112 -5.37 -8.40 10.45
CA LEU A 112 -4.33 -8.31 9.44
C LEU A 112 -2.96 -8.61 10.05
N VAL A 113 -2.02 -9.02 9.22
CA VAL A 113 -0.60 -9.16 9.60
C VAL A 113 0.28 -8.45 8.59
N ASP A 114 1.37 -7.87 9.07
CA ASP A 114 2.38 -7.29 8.21
C ASP A 114 3.32 -8.36 7.65
N ILE A 115 3.76 -8.14 6.41
CA ILE A 115 4.62 -9.09 5.68
C ILE A 115 5.94 -8.44 5.29
N LYS A 116 5.90 -7.18 4.87
CA LYS A 116 7.04 -6.50 4.27
C LYS A 116 6.90 -5.00 4.43
N VAL A 117 8.00 -4.36 4.78
CA VAL A 117 8.17 -2.91 4.66
C VAL A 117 9.08 -2.58 3.47
N CYS A 118 8.84 -1.47 2.79
CA CYS A 118 9.77 -0.93 1.79
C CYS A 118 9.70 0.59 1.69
N ALA A 119 10.75 1.21 1.16
CA ALA A 119 10.67 2.56 0.64
C ALA A 119 9.90 2.53 -0.69
N VAL A 120 8.85 3.34 -0.80
CA VAL A 120 8.10 3.55 -2.04
C VAL A 120 8.87 4.52 -2.93
N ASP A 121 9.26 5.65 -2.37
CA ASP A 121 10.15 6.62 -2.99
C ASP A 121 11.01 7.27 -1.90
N GLU A 122 11.56 8.47 -2.15
CA GLU A 122 12.33 9.22 -1.15
C GLU A 122 11.47 9.71 0.02
N VAL A 123 10.17 9.95 -0.20
CA VAL A 123 9.23 10.57 0.76
C VAL A 123 8.46 9.53 1.56
N TRP A 124 7.98 8.45 0.94
CA TRP A 124 7.00 7.53 1.46
C TRP A 124 7.62 6.17 1.82
N SER A 125 7.34 5.71 3.02
CA SER A 125 7.46 4.29 3.37
C SER A 125 6.18 3.56 3.00
N GLY A 126 6.24 2.23 2.89
CA GLY A 126 5.09 1.36 2.66
C GLY A 126 5.17 0.11 3.51
N LEU A 127 4.05 -0.30 4.11
CA LEU A 127 3.89 -1.55 4.84
C LEU A 127 2.81 -2.39 4.17
N LYS A 128 3.17 -3.62 3.82
CA LYS A 128 2.26 -4.61 3.25
C LYS A 128 1.53 -5.36 4.34
N LEU A 129 0.21 -5.26 4.33
CA LEU A 129 -0.72 -5.98 5.19
C LEU A 129 -1.48 -7.03 4.38
N VAL A 130 -1.74 -8.19 4.98
CA VAL A 130 -2.58 -9.25 4.41
C VAL A 130 -3.50 -9.81 5.49
N ILE A 131 -4.61 -10.43 5.07
CA ILE A 131 -5.47 -11.18 5.97
C ILE A 131 -4.70 -12.41 6.47
N ARG A 132 -4.72 -12.65 7.79
CA ARG A 132 -4.10 -13.84 8.39
C ARG A 132 -4.61 -15.10 7.71
N LYS A 133 -3.73 -16.09 7.54
CA LYS A 133 -4.08 -17.36 6.88
C LYS A 133 -5.25 -18.08 7.56
N GLU A 134 -5.40 -17.94 8.87
CA GLU A 134 -6.49 -18.52 9.67
C GLU A 134 -7.84 -17.80 9.51
N ASN A 135 -7.84 -16.58 8.95
CA ASN A 135 -9.02 -15.70 8.83
C ASN A 135 -9.53 -15.60 7.37
N ARG A 136 -9.09 -16.49 6.47
CA ARG A 136 -9.39 -16.44 5.03
C ARG A 136 -9.71 -17.81 4.44
#